data_AF-A0A662GML8-F1
#
_entry.id   AF-A0A662GML8-F1
#
_cell.length_a   1.000
_cell.length_b   1.000
_cell.length_c   1.000
_cell.angle_alpha   90.00
_cell.angle_beta   90.00
_cell.angle_gamma   90.00
#
_symmetry.space_group_name_H-M   'P 1'
#
loop_
_entity.id
_entity.type
_entity.pdbx_description
1 polymer ?
#
loop_
_entity_poly.entity_id
_entity_poly.type
_entity_poly.pdbx_seq_one_letter_code
_entity_poly.pdbx_strand_id
1 'polypeptide(L)'
;MRLVASCGNANVDIFVVVDEFPRADQEVIASDAYVMAGGSAANFSVAVHRLGRESCFVGCVGDDELGREFVEDLRRSGVCTRYVVTVPGAKTGRVVVMIKSSTGERAMVAFRG
;
A
#
# COMPACT_ATOMS: atom_id res chain seq x y z
N MET A 1 3.96 12.97 -25.50
CA MET A 1 4.59 12.23 -24.39
C MET A 1 4.03 10.80 -24.39
N ARG A 2 4.76 9.80 -23.85
CA ARG A 2 4.27 8.40 -23.76
C ARG A 2 3.92 8.08 -22.31
N LEU A 3 2.76 7.48 -22.09
CA LEU A 3 2.30 6.94 -20.81
C LEU A 3 3.15 5.73 -20.40
N VAL A 4 3.52 5.64 -19.12
CA VAL A 4 4.14 4.46 -18.53
C VAL A 4 3.10 3.70 -17.70
N ALA A 5 2.89 2.43 -17.98
CA ALA A 5 1.98 1.59 -17.21
C ALA A 5 2.77 0.58 -16.36
N SER A 6 2.31 0.34 -15.13
CA SER A 6 2.77 -0.75 -14.27
C SER A 6 1.60 -1.63 -13.88
N CYS A 7 1.81 -2.94 -13.89
CA CYS A 7 0.82 -3.93 -13.51
C CYS A 7 1.29 -4.69 -12.26
N GLY A 8 0.42 -4.83 -11.25
CA GLY A 8 0.75 -5.58 -10.05
C GLY A 8 -0.34 -5.57 -8.99
N ASN A 9 0.00 -6.12 -7.82
CA ASN A 9 -0.92 -6.18 -6.69
C ASN A 9 -1.14 -4.80 -6.09
N ALA A 10 -2.40 -4.44 -5.87
CA ALA A 10 -2.76 -3.34 -5.00
C ALA A 10 -2.67 -3.83 -3.54
N ASN A 11 -1.80 -3.20 -2.77
CA ASN A 11 -1.67 -3.47 -1.35
C ASN A 11 -1.84 -2.16 -0.58
N VAL A 12 -2.52 -2.22 0.57
CA VAL A 12 -2.46 -1.15 1.56
C VAL A 12 -1.49 -1.58 2.66
N ASP A 13 -0.50 -0.73 2.93
CA ASP A 13 0.47 -0.98 3.99
C ASP A 13 -0.01 -0.27 5.26
N ILE A 14 -0.15 -1.05 6.33
CA ILE A 14 -0.53 -0.60 7.67
C ILE A 14 0.73 -0.62 8.52
N PHE A 15 1.33 0.54 8.73
CA PHE A 15 2.53 0.70 9.51
C PHE A 15 2.18 0.92 10.98
N VAL A 16 2.90 0.26 11.86
CA VAL A 16 2.90 0.56 13.30
C VAL A 16 4.33 0.67 13.79
N VAL A 17 4.65 1.73 14.53
CA VAL A 17 5.99 1.99 15.04
C VAL A 17 6.05 1.54 16.50
N VAL A 18 6.96 0.62 16.82
CA VAL A 18 7.11 0.01 18.15
C VAL A 18 8.54 0.11 18.64
N ASP A 19 8.75 0.11 19.94
CA ASP A 19 10.10 0.06 20.51
C ASP A 19 10.72 -1.33 20.41
N GLU A 20 9.88 -2.37 20.53
CA GLU A 20 10.24 -3.78 20.38
C GLU A 20 9.12 -4.55 19.71
N PHE A 21 9.46 -5.60 18.96
CA PHE A 21 8.44 -6.49 18.39
C PHE A 21 7.77 -7.32 19.51
N PRO A 22 6.44 -7.51 19.43
CA PRO A 22 5.75 -8.35 20.40
C PRO A 22 6.24 -9.79 20.31
N ARG A 23 6.39 -10.42 21.46
CA ARG A 23 6.53 -11.89 21.56
C ARG A 23 5.15 -12.53 21.48
N ALA A 24 5.13 -13.87 21.41
CA ALA A 24 3.88 -14.61 21.54
C ALA A 24 3.14 -14.18 22.81
N ASP A 25 1.84 -13.92 22.66
CA ASP A 25 0.91 -13.51 23.73
C ASP A 25 1.25 -12.18 24.43
N GLN A 26 2.12 -11.36 23.84
CA GLN A 26 2.46 -10.03 24.36
C GLN A 26 1.70 -8.92 23.61
N GLU A 27 1.12 -7.98 24.35
CA GLU A 27 0.65 -6.71 23.82
C GLU A 27 1.76 -5.66 23.87
N VAL A 28 1.92 -4.90 22.78
CA VAL A 28 2.84 -3.76 22.70
C VAL A 28 2.06 -2.55 22.20
N ILE A 29 2.21 -1.41 22.88
CA ILE A 29 1.60 -0.15 22.47
C ILE A 29 2.46 0.46 21.36
N ALA A 30 1.84 0.72 20.22
CA ALA A 30 2.51 1.44 19.13
C ALA A 30 2.65 2.92 19.48
N SER A 31 3.83 3.48 19.18
CA SER A 31 4.12 4.91 19.30
C SER A 31 3.51 5.74 18.17
N ASP A 32 3.27 5.13 17.01
CA ASP A 32 2.60 5.75 15.87
C ASP A 32 1.99 4.68 14.94
N ALA A 33 1.04 5.08 14.10
CA ALA A 33 0.40 4.21 13.11
C ALA A 33 -0.02 4.98 11.84
N TYR A 34 0.22 4.36 10.68
CA TYR A 34 -0.09 4.95 9.38
C TYR A 34 -0.74 3.92 8.46
N VAL A 35 -1.63 4.39 7.59
CA VAL A 35 -2.23 3.59 6.52
C VAL A 35 -1.99 4.31 5.21
N MET A 36 -1.41 3.62 4.23
CA MET A 36 -1.15 4.20 2.92
C MET A 36 -1.12 3.14 1.81
N ALA A 37 -1.38 3.57 0.58
CA ALA A 37 -1.15 2.73 -0.59
C ALA A 37 0.31 2.26 -0.67
N GLY A 38 0.49 0.96 -0.87
CA GLY A 38 1.75 0.27 -1.02
C GLY A 38 1.79 -0.62 -2.26
N GLY A 39 2.76 -1.54 -2.30
CA GLY A 39 2.99 -2.43 -3.43
C GLY A 39 3.91 -1.86 -4.51
N SER A 40 4.84 -2.69 -5.00
CA SER A 40 5.96 -2.23 -5.84
C SER A 40 5.52 -1.54 -7.14
N ALA A 41 4.48 -2.04 -7.80
CA ALA A 41 3.97 -1.43 -9.04
C ALA A 41 3.29 -0.08 -8.77
N ALA A 42 2.53 0.04 -7.68
CA ALA A 42 1.91 1.29 -7.26
C ALA A 42 2.98 2.35 -6.94
N ASN A 43 3.98 1.97 -6.12
CA ASN A 43 5.11 2.82 -5.77
C ASN A 43 5.91 3.26 -7.01
N PHE A 44 6.12 2.36 -7.96
CA PHE A 44 6.76 2.67 -9.23
C PHE A 44 5.96 3.70 -10.03
N SER A 45 4.65 3.54 -10.14
CA SER A 45 3.79 4.52 -10.82
C SER A 45 3.91 5.91 -10.19
N VAL A 46 3.84 6.00 -8.86
CA VAL A 46 4.02 7.27 -8.15
C VAL A 46 5.39 7.88 -8.42
N ALA A 47 6.46 7.08 -8.40
CA ALA A 47 7.80 7.55 -8.70
C ALA A 47 7.92 8.09 -10.13
N VAL A 48 7.34 7.40 -11.11
CA VAL A 48 7.29 7.86 -12.51
C VAL A 48 6.55 9.20 -12.62
N HIS A 49 5.42 9.35 -11.94
CA HIS A 49 4.70 10.63 -11.89
C HIS A 49 5.57 11.77 -11.34
N ARG A 50 6.23 11.53 -10.21
CA ARG A 50 7.13 12.51 -9.57
C ARG A 50 8.32 12.92 -10.44
N LEU A 51 8.73 12.07 -11.39
CA LEU A 51 9.77 12.37 -12.38
C LEU A 51 9.23 13.17 -13.60
N GLY A 52 7.99 13.66 -13.55
CA GLY A 52 7.39 14.49 -14.60
C GLY A 52 6.88 13.71 -15.81
N ARG A 53 6.53 12.43 -15.61
CA ARG A 53 5.95 11.56 -16.65
C ARG A 53 4.53 11.16 -16.29
N GLU A 54 3.70 10.93 -17.30
CA GLU A 54 2.40 10.31 -17.05
C GLU A 54 2.58 8.83 -16.69
N SER A 55 1.91 8.40 -15.63
CA SER A 55 1.95 7.01 -15.14
C SER A 55 0.55 6.45 -14.93
N CYS A 56 0.41 5.14 -15.09
CA CYS A 56 -0.83 4.43 -14.83
C CYS A 56 -0.57 3.13 -14.08
N PHE A 57 -1.43 2.86 -13.09
CA PHE A 57 -1.45 1.60 -12.37
C PHE A 57 -2.57 0.70 -12.91
N VAL A 58 -2.23 -0.56 -13.17
CA VAL A 58 -3.13 -1.63 -13.62
C VAL A 58 -3.14 -2.70 -12.53
N GLY A 59 -4.33 -3.04 -12.03
CA GLY A 59 -4.46 -4.01 -10.95
C GLY A 59 -5.90 -4.15 -10.47
N CYS A 60 -6.08 -4.90 -9.40
CA CYS A 60 -7.39 -5.14 -8.79
C CYS A 60 -7.39 -4.74 -7.32
N VAL A 61 -8.52 -4.22 -6.85
CA VAL A 61 -8.84 -3.98 -5.43
C VAL A 61 -10.13 -4.72 -5.07
N GLY A 62 -10.33 -4.99 -3.79
CA GLY A 62 -11.63 -5.43 -3.27
C GLY A 62 -12.65 -4.29 -3.26
N ASP A 63 -13.92 -4.61 -3.01
CA ASP A 63 -15.00 -3.63 -2.82
C ASP A 63 -15.09 -3.10 -1.37
N ASP A 64 -13.95 -3.12 -0.67
CA ASP A 64 -13.79 -2.65 0.72
C ASP A 64 -13.22 -1.22 0.82
N GLU A 65 -13.21 -0.68 2.03
CA GLU A 65 -12.73 0.68 2.32
C GLU A 65 -11.25 0.86 1.95
N LEU A 66 -10.41 -0.14 2.25
CA LEU A 66 -8.99 -0.14 1.88
C LEU A 66 -8.79 -0.06 0.35
N GLY A 67 -9.65 -0.71 -0.43
CA GLY A 67 -9.63 -0.61 -1.89
C GLY A 67 -9.94 0.80 -2.38
N ARG A 68 -10.90 1.48 -1.73
CA ARG A 68 -11.22 2.88 -2.03
C ARG A 68 -10.07 3.81 -1.65
N GLU A 69 -9.51 3.64 -0.46
CA GLU A 69 -8.36 4.43 0.00
C GLU A 69 -7.14 4.27 -0.91
N PHE A 70 -6.82 3.04 -1.31
CA PHE A 70 -5.73 2.76 -2.25
C PHE A 70 -5.88 3.53 -3.57
N VAL A 71 -7.09 3.50 -4.16
CA VAL A 71 -7.36 4.20 -5.42
C VAL A 71 -7.29 5.71 -5.26
N GLU A 72 -7.81 6.24 -4.15
CA GLU A 72 -7.75 7.68 -3.85
C GLU A 72 -6.32 8.17 -3.58
N ASP A 73 -5.50 7.40 -2.87
CA ASP A 73 -4.08 7.69 -2.65
C ASP A 73 -3.29 7.81 -3.96
N LEU A 74 -3.53 6.86 -4.89
CA LEU A 74 -2.90 6.91 -6.20
C LEU A 74 -3.37 8.11 -7.03
N ARG A 75 -4.67 8.45 -6.98
CA ARG A 75 -5.20 9.66 -7.64
C ARG A 75 -4.59 10.94 -7.07
N ARG A 76 -4.51 11.06 -5.75
CA ARG A 76 -3.83 12.19 -5.07
C ARG A 76 -2.36 12.29 -5.44
N SER A 77 -1.71 11.16 -5.71
CA SER A 77 -0.32 11.09 -6.16
C SER A 77 -0.16 11.35 -7.68
N GLY A 78 -1.23 11.68 -8.40
CA GLY A 78 -1.22 11.97 -9.83
C GLY A 78 -1.15 10.75 -10.75
N VAL A 79 -1.33 9.55 -10.22
CA VAL A 79 -1.32 8.30 -10.99
C VAL A 79 -2.69 8.04 -11.62
N CYS A 80 -2.73 7.70 -12.90
CA CYS A 80 -3.95 7.26 -13.56
C CYS A 80 -4.40 5.89 -13.02
N THR A 81 -5.63 5.84 -12.49
CA THR A 81 -6.25 4.62 -11.93
C THR A 81 -7.38 4.05 -12.79
N ARG A 82 -7.49 4.49 -14.05
CA ARG A 82 -8.56 4.06 -14.98
C ARG A 82 -8.64 2.53 -15.17
N TYR A 83 -7.52 1.83 -15.03
CA TYR A 83 -7.43 0.37 -15.21
C TYR A 83 -7.33 -0.39 -13.88
N VAL A 84 -7.77 0.23 -12.78
CA VAL A 84 -7.98 -0.47 -11.52
C VAL A 84 -9.39 -1.05 -11.51
N VAL A 85 -9.48 -2.37 -11.34
CA VAL A 85 -10.76 -3.09 -11.27
C VAL A 85 -11.14 -3.31 -9.82
N THR A 86 -12.35 -2.92 -9.44
CA THR A 86 -12.96 -3.32 -8.16
C THR A 86 -13.62 -4.69 -8.33
N VAL A 87 -13.23 -5.65 -7.50
CA VAL A 87 -13.73 -7.03 -7.53
C VAL A 87 -14.78 -7.20 -6.42
N PRO A 88 -16.07 -7.41 -6.75
CA PRO A 88 -17.11 -7.56 -5.75
C PRO A 88 -16.89 -8.76 -4.82
N GLY A 89 -17.07 -8.56 -3.51
CA GLY A 89 -16.91 -9.58 -2.48
C GLY A 89 -15.46 -9.98 -2.17
N ALA A 90 -14.47 -9.44 -2.88
CA ALA A 90 -13.06 -9.63 -2.56
C ALA A 90 -12.59 -8.59 -1.55
N LYS A 91 -11.53 -8.91 -0.80
CA LYS A 91 -10.88 -7.94 0.08
C LYS A 91 -9.61 -7.41 -0.59
N THR A 92 -9.24 -6.16 -0.34
CA THR A 92 -8.00 -5.57 -0.92
C THR A 92 -6.76 -6.18 -0.28
N GLY A 93 -5.67 -6.34 -1.03
CA GLY A 93 -4.39 -6.80 -0.44
C GLY A 93 -3.92 -5.85 0.66
N ARG A 94 -3.31 -6.37 1.73
CA ARG A 94 -2.78 -5.52 2.80
C ARG A 94 -1.55 -6.14 3.47
N VAL A 95 -0.66 -5.31 3.96
CA VAL A 95 0.51 -5.74 4.72
C VAL A 95 0.53 -4.98 6.04
N VAL A 96 0.58 -5.71 7.15
CA VAL A 96 0.88 -5.10 8.45
C VAL A 96 2.39 -5.06 8.59
N VAL A 97 2.93 -3.87 8.79
CA VAL A 97 4.37 -3.61 8.88
C VAL A 97 4.66 -3.02 10.26
N MET A 98 5.28 -3.82 11.12
CA MET A 98 5.85 -3.31 12.37
C MET A 98 7.25 -2.78 12.10
N ILE A 99 7.53 -1.55 12.54
CA ILE A 99 8.85 -0.92 12.44
C ILE A 99 9.40 -0.74 13.85
N LYS A 100 10.59 -1.28 14.10
CA LYS A 100 11.32 -1.03 15.34
C LYS A 100 11.95 0.36 15.29
N SER A 101 11.51 1.26 16.18
CA SER A 101 11.88 2.69 16.18
C SER A 101 13.40 2.92 16.25
N SER A 102 14.10 2.10 17.04
CA SER A 102 15.54 2.24 17.30
C SER A 102 16.45 1.75 16.17
N THR A 103 15.99 0.78 15.36
CA THR A 103 16.84 0.13 14.34
C THR A 103 16.33 0.28 12.91
N GLY A 104 15.04 0.60 12.73
CA GLY A 104 14.36 0.57 11.43
C GLY A 104 14.11 -0.85 10.90
N GLU A 105 14.39 -1.89 11.70
CA GLU A 105 14.04 -3.27 11.34
C GLU A 105 12.54 -3.43 11.17
N ARG A 106 12.14 -4.37 10.31
CA ARG A 106 10.75 -4.59 9.93
C ARG A 106 10.33 -6.04 10.14
N ALA A 107 9.17 -6.23 10.77
CA ALA A 107 8.45 -7.49 10.78
C ALA A 107 7.13 -7.29 10.02
N MET A 108 6.83 -8.18 9.07
CA MET A 108 5.74 -7.97 8.11
C MET A 108 4.86 -9.21 7.97
N VAL A 109 3.55 -8.99 7.92
CA VAL A 109 2.55 -10.03 7.63
C VAL A 109 1.68 -9.56 6.48
N ALA A 110 1.60 -10.37 5.42
CA ALA A 110 0.88 -10.01 4.20
C ALA A 110 -0.39 -10.86 4.04
N PHE A 111 -1.47 -10.21 3.64
CA PHE A 111 -2.69 -10.82 3.11
C PHE A 111 -2.88 -10.36 1.67
N ARG A 112 -3.06 -11.30 0.72
CA ARG A 112 -2.93 -10.99 -0.72
C ARG A 112 -4.22 -10.58 -1.45
N GLY A 113 -5.35 -10.59 -0.76
CA GLY A 113 -6.65 -10.33 -1.38
C GLY A 113 -7.49 -11.60 -1.47
#